data_AF-A0A1R2D3I6-F1
#
_entry.id   AF-A0A1R2D3I6-F1
#
_cell.length_a   1.000
_cell.length_b   1.000
_cell.length_c   1.000
_cell.angle_alpha   90.00
_cell.angle_beta   90.00
_cell.angle_gamma   90.00
#
_symmetry.space_group_name_H-M   'P 1'
#
loop_
_entity.id
_entity.type
_entity.pdbx_description
1 polymer ?
#
loop_
_entity_poly.entity_id
_entity_poly.type
_entity_poly.pdbx_seq_one_letter_code
_entity_poly.pdbx_strand_id
1 'polypeptide(L)'
;MMDFVKTNNITNYPIHLLNAIQVEKSMKNGRKLMRVLMFTDDLGSLERSWKNRDKFNIMEALQVGLSISNIVYYILDNLVWCADIGIISKFIAHANIRWKDTKDMSSLARCMFGLTITFFTSFRTKERVRILRESLSDNPHKRVEKDKNTYSLTYDLVTSIREYRVQVLEVVVSILRFFMLAHALNFPLFRKLSKIFIAICGISATSLSIIFDLFLKNR
;
A
#
# COMPACT_ATOMS: atom_id res chain seq x y z
N MET A 1 4.58 -31.22 24.11
CA MET A 1 5.92 -30.83 24.61
C MET A 1 6.15 -29.32 24.52
N MET A 2 5.86 -28.66 23.40
CA MET A 2 6.04 -27.19 23.22
C MET A 2 5.07 -26.31 24.03
N ASP A 3 3.83 -26.73 24.28
CA ASP A 3 2.90 -25.94 25.12
C ASP A 3 3.26 -25.95 26.61
N PHE A 4 4.05 -26.95 27.04
CA PHE A 4 4.62 -27.05 28.38
C PHE A 4 5.80 -26.07 28.59
N VAL A 5 6.42 -25.61 27.50
CA VAL A 5 7.54 -24.65 27.49
C VAL A 5 7.03 -23.20 27.54
N LYS A 6 5.83 -22.92 27.04
CA LYS A 6 5.20 -21.59 27.10
C LYS A 6 4.71 -21.20 28.50
N THR A 7 4.41 -22.18 29.34
CA THR A 7 3.84 -21.99 30.68
C THR A 7 4.89 -21.89 31.79
N ASN A 8 6.15 -22.27 31.52
CA ASN A 8 7.23 -22.24 32.49
C ASN A 8 8.24 -21.13 32.17
N ASN A 9 8.80 -20.52 33.23
CA ASN A 9 9.67 -19.34 33.16
C ASN A 9 10.78 -19.46 32.10
N ILE A 10 10.68 -18.61 31.08
CA ILE A 10 11.47 -18.60 29.84
C ILE A 10 12.97 -18.39 30.12
N THR A 11 13.32 -17.85 31.28
CA THR A 11 14.69 -17.46 31.67
C THR A 11 15.67 -18.61 31.89
N ASN A 12 15.19 -19.85 32.10
CA ASN A 12 16.06 -21.01 32.40
C ASN A 12 16.31 -21.94 31.20
N TYR A 13 15.83 -21.60 30.00
CA TYR A 13 16.02 -22.47 28.84
C TYR A 13 17.39 -22.29 28.19
N PRO A 14 17.99 -23.37 27.66
CA PRO A 14 19.23 -23.29 26.89
C PRO A 14 19.03 -22.38 25.67
N ILE A 15 20.06 -21.59 25.35
CA ILE A 15 20.04 -20.54 24.31
C ILE A 15 19.51 -21.07 22.96
N HIS A 16 19.79 -22.32 22.64
CA HIS A 16 19.35 -22.99 21.42
C HIS A 16 17.82 -23.14 21.34
N LEU A 17 17.15 -23.40 22.47
CA LEU A 17 15.70 -23.53 22.55
C LEU A 17 15.01 -22.17 22.45
N LEU A 18 15.59 -21.12 23.06
CA LEU A 18 15.12 -19.74 22.92
C LEU A 18 15.21 -19.27 21.47
N ASN A 19 16.33 -19.54 20.80
CA ASN A 19 16.51 -19.26 19.38
C ASN A 19 15.49 -20.04 18.52
N ALA A 20 15.23 -21.31 18.83
CA ALA A 20 14.24 -22.11 18.11
C ALA A 20 12.81 -21.56 18.25
N ILE A 21 12.41 -21.13 19.45
CA ILE A 21 11.10 -20.50 19.70
C ILE A 21 11.01 -19.13 18.98
N GLN A 22 12.10 -18.37 18.94
CA GLN A 22 12.18 -17.09 18.25
C GLN A 22 12.13 -17.27 16.73
N VAL A 23 12.80 -18.29 16.19
CA VAL A 23 12.71 -18.70 14.79
C VAL A 23 11.30 -19.17 14.46
N GLU A 24 10.65 -19.99 15.30
CA GLU A 24 9.26 -20.44 15.09
C GLU A 24 8.27 -19.26 15.08
N LYS A 25 8.35 -18.35 16.06
CA LYS A 25 7.55 -17.11 16.08
C LYS A 25 7.81 -16.26 14.84
N SER A 26 9.03 -16.28 14.32
CA SER A 26 9.41 -15.52 13.13
C SER A 26 9.01 -16.19 11.82
N MET A 27 9.02 -17.52 11.73
CA MET A 27 8.52 -18.30 10.59
C MET A 27 7.00 -18.23 10.48
N LYS A 28 6.28 -18.10 11.60
CA LYS A 28 4.83 -17.75 11.61
C LYS A 28 4.53 -16.42 10.90
N ASN A 29 5.53 -15.57 10.69
CA ASN A 29 5.43 -14.39 9.84
C ASN A 29 5.72 -14.67 8.34
N GLY A 30 5.41 -15.85 7.81
CA GLY A 30 5.61 -16.24 6.40
C GLY A 30 5.13 -15.21 5.35
N ARG A 31 4.21 -14.31 5.73
CA ARG A 31 3.85 -13.08 4.99
C ARG A 31 5.05 -12.21 4.59
N LYS A 32 6.18 -12.28 5.31
CA LYS A 32 7.41 -11.54 5.01
C LYS A 32 8.17 -12.15 3.84
N LEU A 33 8.25 -13.48 3.77
CA LEU A 33 8.87 -14.20 2.65
C LEU A 33 8.07 -13.98 1.35
N MET A 34 6.74 -13.96 1.43
CA MET A 34 5.90 -13.59 0.30
C MET A 34 6.07 -12.12 -0.14
N ARG A 35 6.42 -11.23 0.79
CA ARG A 35 6.78 -9.83 0.48
C ARG A 35 8.11 -9.68 -0.25
N VAL A 36 9.07 -10.59 -0.03
CA VAL A 36 10.31 -10.67 -0.83
C VAL A 36 9.99 -11.00 -2.28
N LEU A 37 9.02 -11.87 -2.53
CA LEU A 37 8.60 -12.19 -3.91
C LEU A 37 7.89 -11.01 -4.57
N MET A 38 7.13 -10.20 -3.82
CA MET A 38 6.53 -8.98 -4.38
C MET A 38 7.56 -7.93 -4.85
N PHE A 39 8.81 -8.02 -4.41
CA PHE A 39 9.89 -7.17 -4.93
C PHE A 39 10.22 -7.48 -6.40
N THR A 40 10.07 -8.73 -6.87
CA THR A 40 10.35 -9.07 -8.27
C THR A 40 9.32 -8.48 -9.22
N ASP A 41 8.06 -8.41 -8.80
CA ASP A 41 6.98 -7.79 -9.58
C ASP A 41 7.22 -6.27 -9.73
N ASP A 42 7.66 -5.61 -8.66
CA ASP A 42 7.97 -4.19 -8.66
C ASP A 42 9.20 -3.88 -9.54
N LEU A 43 10.23 -4.74 -9.53
CA LEU A 43 11.35 -4.64 -10.48
C LEU A 43 10.89 -4.74 -11.94
N GLY A 44 9.98 -5.66 -12.25
CA GLY A 44 9.43 -5.80 -13.60
C GLY A 44 8.58 -4.59 -14.03
N SER A 45 7.93 -3.90 -13.10
CA SER A 45 7.22 -2.64 -13.38
C SER A 45 8.19 -1.47 -13.63
N LEU A 46 9.30 -1.43 -12.89
CA LEU A 46 10.36 -0.46 -13.04
C LEU A 46 11.09 -0.62 -14.38
N GLU A 47 11.40 -1.85 -14.80
CA GLU A 47 12.03 -2.15 -16.09
C GLU A 47 11.15 -1.68 -17.27
N ARG A 48 9.84 -1.96 -17.21
CA ARG A 48 8.87 -1.52 -18.23
C ARG A 48 8.78 0.00 -18.31
N SER A 49 8.72 0.67 -17.16
CA SER A 49 8.69 2.14 -17.09
C SER A 49 10.00 2.76 -17.56
N TRP A 50 11.13 2.06 -17.38
CA TRP A 50 12.43 2.52 -17.84
C TRP A 50 12.63 2.38 -19.35
N LYS A 51 12.12 1.29 -19.95
CA LYS A 51 12.25 1.01 -21.39
C LYS A 51 11.43 1.96 -22.29
N ASN A 52 10.33 2.52 -21.79
CA ASN A 52 9.44 3.42 -22.56
C ASN A 52 9.78 4.92 -22.44
N ARG A 53 11.01 5.28 -22.05
CA ARG A 53 11.44 6.65 -21.68
C ARG A 53 11.51 7.70 -22.80
N ASP A 54 10.94 7.46 -23.97
CA ASP A 54 11.08 8.36 -25.12
C ASP A 54 10.43 9.74 -24.90
N LYS A 55 9.56 9.91 -23.88
CA LYS A 55 9.06 11.22 -23.43
C LYS A 55 9.00 11.30 -21.91
N PHE A 56 9.57 12.36 -21.33
CA PHE A 56 9.50 12.59 -19.89
C PHE A 56 8.06 12.90 -19.46
N ASN A 57 7.39 11.92 -18.87
CA ASN A 57 6.04 12.02 -18.34
C ASN A 57 6.09 12.03 -16.80
N ILE A 58 5.53 13.09 -16.18
CA ILE A 58 5.50 13.25 -14.71
C ILE A 58 4.85 12.04 -14.02
N MET A 59 3.86 11.42 -14.66
CA MET A 59 3.20 10.21 -14.13
C MET A 59 4.16 9.02 -14.06
N GLU A 60 5.01 8.82 -15.07
CA GLU A 60 5.99 7.74 -15.10
C GLU A 60 7.09 7.97 -14.05
N ALA A 61 7.53 9.22 -13.88
CA ALA A 61 8.48 9.57 -12.82
C ALA A 61 7.93 9.26 -11.42
N LEU A 62 6.66 9.58 -11.16
CA LEU A 62 5.98 9.23 -9.91
C LEU A 62 5.86 7.72 -9.71
N GLN A 63 5.55 6.95 -10.76
CA GLN A 63 5.47 5.49 -10.71
C GLN A 63 6.83 4.84 -10.43
N VAL A 64 7.90 5.36 -11.03
CA VAL A 64 9.27 4.92 -10.74
C VAL A 64 9.64 5.24 -9.29
N GLY A 65 9.33 6.44 -8.79
CA GLY A 65 9.54 6.81 -7.39
C GLY A 65 8.77 5.93 -6.39
N LEU A 66 7.53 5.58 -6.72
CA LEU A 66 6.73 4.62 -5.96
C LEU A 66 7.38 3.24 -5.92
N SER A 67 7.81 2.74 -7.08
CA SER A 67 8.44 1.42 -7.21
C SER A 67 9.75 1.34 -6.43
N ILE A 68 10.59 2.38 -6.50
CA ILE A 68 11.82 2.49 -5.69
C ILE A 68 11.49 2.51 -4.20
N SER A 69 10.47 3.28 -3.79
CA SER A 69 10.04 3.33 -2.39
C SER A 69 9.54 1.98 -1.89
N ASN A 70 8.82 1.22 -2.73
CA ASN A 70 8.39 -0.14 -2.40
C ASN A 70 9.58 -1.09 -2.24
N ILE A 71 10.53 -1.03 -3.18
CA ILE A 71 11.76 -1.82 -3.15
C ILE A 71 12.49 -1.60 -1.82
N VAL A 72 12.73 -0.33 -1.47
CA VAL A 72 13.41 0.05 -0.22
C VAL A 72 12.62 -0.44 0.99
N TYR A 73 11.29 -0.27 0.99
CA TYR A 73 10.44 -0.75 2.08
C TYR A 73 10.54 -2.27 2.26
N TYR A 74 10.48 -3.06 1.20
CA TYR A 74 10.57 -4.52 1.30
C TYR A 74 11.95 -4.97 1.76
N ILE A 75 13.03 -4.37 1.25
CA ILE A 75 14.40 -4.67 1.70
C ILE A 75 14.56 -4.37 3.19
N LEU A 76 14.13 -3.18 3.63
CA LEU A 76 14.22 -2.77 5.03
C LEU A 76 13.34 -3.60 5.96
N ASP A 77 12.13 -4.00 5.53
CA ASP A 77 11.26 -4.87 6.31
C ASP A 77 11.89 -6.25 6.56
N ASN A 78 12.60 -6.78 5.57
CA ASN A 78 13.32 -8.04 5.69
C ASN A 78 14.59 -7.90 6.53
N LEU A 79 15.34 -6.80 6.40
CA LEU A 79 16.51 -6.54 7.25
C LEU A 79 16.13 -6.40 8.73
N VAL A 80 15.07 -5.63 9.03
CA VAL A 80 14.53 -5.50 10.39
C VAL A 80 14.08 -6.86 10.92
N TRP A 81 13.45 -7.69 10.08
CA TRP A 81 13.07 -9.04 10.47
C TRP A 81 14.26 -9.97 10.75
N CYS A 82 15.31 -9.94 9.92
CA CYS A 82 16.53 -10.70 10.16
C CYS A 82 17.26 -10.24 11.44
N ALA A 83 17.16 -8.96 11.79
CA ALA A 83 17.59 -8.41 13.08
C ALA A 83 16.79 -9.05 14.23
N ASP A 84 15.46 -9.06 14.11
CA ASP A 84 14.53 -9.58 15.12
C ASP A 84 14.66 -11.10 15.34
N ILE A 85 15.15 -11.87 14.35
CA ILE A 85 15.43 -13.32 14.50
C ILE A 85 16.75 -13.57 15.26
N GLY A 86 17.58 -12.55 15.43
CA GLY A 86 18.88 -12.68 16.11
C GLY A 86 20.04 -13.06 15.17
N ILE A 87 19.77 -13.34 13.88
CA ILE A 87 20.78 -13.73 12.88
C ILE A 87 21.80 -12.60 12.65
N ILE A 88 21.34 -11.35 12.65
CA ILE A 88 22.17 -10.16 12.34
C ILE A 88 22.20 -9.17 13.52
N SER A 89 21.69 -9.55 14.70
CA SER A 89 21.55 -8.65 15.85
C SER A 89 22.85 -7.94 16.24
N LYS A 90 24.00 -8.62 16.15
CA LYS A 90 25.33 -8.05 16.42
C LYS A 90 25.81 -7.03 15.37
N PHE A 91 25.51 -7.26 14.09
CA PHE A 91 25.88 -6.34 13.01
C PHE A 91 25.00 -5.08 13.02
N ILE A 92 23.74 -5.22 13.38
CA ILE A 92 22.77 -4.12 13.41
C ILE A 92 22.91 -3.28 14.69
N ALA A 93 23.29 -3.88 15.83
CA ALA A 93 23.57 -3.12 17.05
C ALA A 93 24.80 -2.19 16.91
N HIS A 94 25.74 -2.51 16.01
CA HIS A 94 26.91 -1.66 15.73
C HIS A 94 26.61 -0.53 14.74
N ALA A 95 25.68 -0.75 13.80
CA ALA A 95 25.18 0.30 12.95
C ALA A 95 24.14 1.12 13.74
N ASN A 96 24.52 2.28 14.28
CA ASN A 96 23.62 3.26 14.95
C ASN A 96 22.53 3.85 14.02
N ILE A 97 22.20 3.15 12.94
CA ILE A 97 21.17 3.48 11.97
C ILE A 97 19.85 2.96 12.52
N ARG A 98 18.88 3.86 12.72
CA ARG A 98 17.51 3.51 13.11
C ARG A 98 16.77 2.91 11.91
N TRP A 99 17.10 1.66 11.56
CA TRP A 99 16.52 0.91 10.42
C TRP A 99 14.99 0.92 10.41
N LYS A 100 14.38 0.93 11.59
CA LYS A 100 12.93 1.07 11.77
C LYS A 100 12.41 2.43 11.30
N ASP A 101 13.09 3.52 11.65
CA ASP A 101 12.70 4.87 11.25
C ASP A 101 12.87 5.06 9.73
N THR A 102 13.95 4.51 9.14
CA THR A 102 14.15 4.53 7.68
C THR A 102 13.07 3.74 6.93
N LYS A 103 12.66 2.58 7.48
CA LYS A 103 11.56 1.79 6.94
C LYS A 103 10.25 2.57 7.00
N ASP A 104 9.94 3.17 8.14
CA ASP A 104 8.71 3.94 8.32
C ASP A 104 8.69 5.18 7.40
N MET A 105 9.85 5.82 7.19
CA MET A 105 10.01 6.90 6.20
C MET A 105 9.79 6.42 4.76
N SER A 106 10.30 5.24 4.38
CA SER A 106 10.03 4.65 3.06
C SER A 106 8.55 4.32 2.87
N SER A 107 7.87 3.89 3.94
CA SER A 107 6.42 3.64 3.94
C SER A 107 5.63 4.93 3.75
N LEU A 108 6.07 6.03 4.38
CA LEU A 108 5.49 7.36 4.18
C LEU A 108 5.70 7.85 2.75
N ALA A 109 6.91 7.70 2.19
CA ALA A 109 7.20 8.07 0.81
C ALA A 109 6.32 7.30 -0.19
N ARG A 110 6.18 5.98 0.00
CA ARG A 110 5.24 5.14 -0.75
C ARG A 110 3.80 5.68 -0.67
N CYS A 111 3.36 6.05 0.54
CA CYS A 111 2.03 6.61 0.76
C CYS A 111 1.83 7.94 0.02
N MET A 112 2.85 8.81 0.01
CA MET A 112 2.81 10.10 -0.67
C MET A 112 2.78 9.96 -2.19
N PHE A 113 3.65 9.12 -2.77
CA PHE A 113 3.65 8.86 -4.21
C PHE A 113 2.35 8.19 -4.66
N GLY A 114 1.87 7.20 -3.90
CA GLY A 114 0.59 6.54 -4.16
C GLY A 114 -0.57 7.54 -4.15
N LEU A 115 -0.67 8.38 -3.12
CA LEU A 115 -1.72 9.40 -3.02
C LEU A 115 -1.66 10.38 -4.20
N THR A 116 -0.46 10.80 -4.60
CA THR A 116 -0.28 11.72 -5.74
C THR A 116 -0.75 11.07 -7.04
N ILE A 117 -0.35 9.82 -7.30
CA ILE A 117 -0.76 9.07 -8.50
C ILE A 117 -2.28 8.89 -8.51
N THR A 118 -2.88 8.38 -7.42
CA THR A 118 -4.32 8.13 -7.34
C THR A 118 -5.12 9.43 -7.48
N PHE A 119 -4.60 10.55 -6.97
CA PHE A 119 -5.22 11.85 -7.15
C PHE A 119 -5.22 12.26 -8.64
N PHE A 120 -4.06 12.21 -9.31
CA PHE A 120 -3.98 12.54 -10.74
C PHE A 120 -4.85 11.63 -11.62
N THR A 121 -4.88 10.32 -11.35
CA THR A 121 -5.75 9.39 -12.09
C THR A 121 -7.23 9.68 -11.80
N SER A 122 -7.60 10.01 -10.57
CA SER A 122 -8.97 10.42 -10.21
C SER A 122 -9.42 11.66 -10.99
N PHE A 123 -8.55 12.66 -11.15
CA PHE A 123 -8.86 13.85 -11.94
C PHE A 123 -9.08 13.52 -13.42
N ARG A 124 -8.19 12.70 -14.01
CA ARG A 124 -8.36 12.26 -15.41
C ARG A 124 -9.64 11.46 -15.62
N THR A 125 -9.97 10.56 -14.69
CA THR A 125 -11.20 9.76 -14.76
C THR A 125 -12.44 10.65 -14.63
N LYS A 126 -12.41 11.66 -13.74
CA LYS A 126 -13.50 12.64 -13.61
C LYS A 126 -13.72 13.40 -14.92
N GLU A 127 -12.65 13.85 -15.58
CA GLU A 127 -12.75 14.55 -16.85
C GLU A 127 -13.28 13.63 -17.96
N ARG A 128 -12.83 12.36 -18.00
CA ARG A 128 -13.37 11.35 -18.92
C ARG A 128 -14.87 11.14 -18.74
N VAL A 129 -15.34 11.04 -17.49
CA VAL A 129 -16.77 10.92 -17.17
C VAL A 129 -17.53 12.16 -17.65
N ARG A 130 -16.96 13.36 -17.50
CA ARG A 130 -17.56 14.60 -17.99
C ARG A 130 -17.72 14.58 -19.51
N ILE A 131 -16.66 14.27 -20.25
CA ILE A 131 -16.68 14.19 -21.72
C ILE A 131 -17.69 13.15 -22.19
N LEU A 132 -17.70 11.94 -21.61
CA LEU A 132 -18.66 10.89 -21.96
C LEU A 132 -20.11 11.33 -21.69
N ARG A 133 -20.34 12.11 -20.62
CA ARG A 133 -21.66 12.65 -20.28
C ARG A 133 -22.12 13.71 -21.28
N GLU A 134 -21.21 14.59 -21.69
CA GLU A 134 -21.46 15.62 -22.71
C GLU A 134 -21.80 14.94 -24.05
N SER A 135 -21.01 13.96 -24.49
CA SER A 135 -21.26 13.17 -25.71
C SER A 135 -22.59 12.39 -25.70
N LEU A 136 -23.08 11.98 -24.51
CA LEU A 136 -24.40 11.37 -24.38
C LEU A 136 -25.54 12.40 -24.36
N SER A 137 -25.30 13.61 -23.86
CA SER A 137 -26.33 14.66 -23.78
C SER A 137 -26.76 15.18 -25.15
N ASP A 138 -25.92 15.04 -26.17
CA ASP A 138 -26.24 15.36 -27.56
C ASP A 138 -27.24 14.36 -28.21
N ASN A 139 -27.54 13.22 -27.57
CA ASN A 139 -28.50 12.22 -28.07
C ASN A 139 -29.49 11.74 -26.97
N PRO A 140 -30.37 12.62 -26.47
CA PRO A 140 -31.15 12.37 -25.25
C PRO A 140 -32.29 11.33 -25.37
N HIS A 141 -32.69 10.93 -26.58
CA HIS A 141 -33.96 10.20 -26.80
C HIS A 141 -33.88 8.89 -27.59
N LYS A 142 -32.69 8.31 -27.82
CA LYS A 142 -32.60 6.97 -28.41
C LYS A 142 -32.60 5.90 -27.32
N ARG A 143 -33.59 4.98 -27.36
CA ARG A 143 -33.53 3.73 -26.59
C ARG A 143 -32.18 3.06 -26.85
N VAL A 144 -31.48 2.72 -25.76
CA VAL A 144 -30.17 2.07 -25.83
C VAL A 144 -30.35 0.63 -26.28
N GLU A 145 -30.13 0.37 -27.57
CA GLU A 145 -30.06 -0.99 -28.13
C GLU A 145 -28.61 -1.50 -28.08
N LYS A 146 -28.44 -2.79 -27.76
CA LYS A 146 -27.13 -3.44 -27.52
C LYS A 146 -26.12 -3.33 -28.69
N ASP A 147 -26.60 -3.17 -29.92
CA ASP A 147 -25.76 -3.08 -31.14
C ASP A 147 -25.32 -1.67 -31.53
N LYS A 148 -25.80 -0.63 -30.82
CA LYS A 148 -25.50 0.75 -31.19
C LYS A 148 -24.31 1.27 -30.38
N ASN A 149 -23.53 2.15 -31.00
CA ASN A 149 -22.45 2.92 -30.37
C ASN A 149 -22.91 3.66 -29.09
N THR A 150 -24.21 3.87 -28.93
CA THR A 150 -24.82 4.43 -27.71
C THR A 150 -24.75 3.47 -26.52
N TYR A 151 -24.82 2.15 -26.72
CA TYR A 151 -24.68 1.15 -25.66
C TYR A 151 -23.24 1.08 -25.14
N SER A 152 -22.24 1.06 -26.03
CA SER A 152 -20.83 1.09 -25.64
C SER A 152 -20.49 2.36 -24.85
N LEU A 153 -20.93 3.53 -25.32
CA LEU A 153 -20.73 4.80 -24.60
C LEU A 153 -21.43 4.83 -23.23
N THR A 154 -22.63 4.26 -23.11
CA THR A 154 -23.35 4.17 -21.83
C THR A 154 -22.64 3.20 -20.87
N TYR A 155 -22.19 2.06 -21.38
CA TYR A 155 -21.41 1.08 -20.62
C TYR A 155 -20.08 1.67 -20.13
N ASP A 156 -19.36 2.37 -21.00
CA ASP A 156 -18.10 3.06 -20.67
C ASP A 156 -18.31 4.15 -19.62
N LEU A 157 -19.43 4.88 -19.69
CA LEU A 157 -19.79 5.89 -18.69
C LEU A 157 -20.09 5.24 -17.33
N VAL A 158 -20.89 4.17 -17.28
CA VAL A 158 -21.19 3.47 -16.02
C VAL A 158 -19.91 2.88 -15.41
N THR A 159 -19.07 2.27 -16.25
CA THR A 159 -17.78 1.69 -15.83
C THR A 159 -16.85 2.79 -15.30
N SER A 160 -16.71 3.91 -16.03
CA SER A 160 -15.86 5.02 -15.61
C SER A 160 -16.36 5.70 -14.32
N ILE A 161 -17.68 5.81 -14.13
CA ILE A 161 -18.26 6.31 -12.85
C ILE A 161 -17.92 5.37 -11.70
N ARG A 162 -18.00 4.06 -11.94
CA ARG A 162 -17.64 3.06 -10.93
C ARG A 162 -16.16 3.12 -10.56
N GLU A 163 -15.28 3.17 -11.56
CA GLU A 163 -13.84 3.33 -11.38
C GLU A 163 -13.52 4.61 -10.59
N TYR A 164 -14.17 5.73 -10.91
CA TYR A 164 -13.98 6.97 -10.18
C TYR A 164 -14.37 6.84 -8.69
N ARG A 165 -15.51 6.20 -8.38
CA ARG A 165 -15.93 5.98 -6.99
C ARG A 165 -14.92 5.13 -6.22
N VAL A 166 -14.37 4.11 -6.87
CA VAL A 166 -13.31 3.26 -6.30
C VAL A 166 -12.06 4.10 -6.01
N GLN A 167 -11.59 4.88 -6.98
CA GLN A 167 -10.41 5.73 -6.82
C GLN A 167 -10.58 6.76 -5.70
N VAL A 168 -11.76 7.38 -5.57
CA VAL A 168 -12.06 8.32 -4.48
C VAL A 168 -11.95 7.63 -3.11
N LEU A 169 -12.47 6.41 -2.97
CA LEU A 169 -12.35 5.65 -1.72
C LEU A 169 -10.89 5.28 -1.42
N GLU A 170 -10.11 4.88 -2.42
CA GLU A 170 -8.67 4.62 -2.27
C GLU A 170 -7.90 5.86 -1.81
N VAL A 171 -8.25 7.05 -2.32
CA VAL A 171 -7.68 8.32 -1.84
C VAL A 171 -8.02 8.54 -0.38
N VAL A 172 -9.27 8.35 0.04
CA VAL A 172 -9.68 8.51 1.44
C VAL A 172 -8.90 7.56 2.36
N VAL A 173 -8.80 6.28 2.00
CA VAL A 173 -8.01 5.30 2.77
C VAL A 173 -6.54 5.70 2.83
N SER A 174 -5.97 6.19 1.73
CA SER A 174 -4.57 6.63 1.67
C SER A 174 -4.31 7.85 2.54
N ILE A 175 -5.24 8.82 2.59
CA ILE A 175 -5.18 9.98 3.49
C ILE A 175 -5.20 9.53 4.97
N LEU A 176 -6.10 8.61 5.31
CA LEU A 176 -6.17 8.06 6.68
C LEU A 176 -4.87 7.34 7.08
N ARG A 177 -4.29 6.56 6.16
CA ARG A 177 -2.98 5.90 6.36
C ARG A 177 -1.85 6.90 6.51
N PHE A 178 -1.87 8.00 5.74
CA PHE A 178 -0.89 9.07 5.86
C PHE A 178 -0.91 9.68 7.27
N PHE A 179 -2.09 10.00 7.82
CA PHE A 179 -2.17 10.54 9.19
C PHE A 179 -1.63 9.57 10.24
N MET A 180 -1.92 8.27 10.12
CA MET A 180 -1.37 7.25 11.02
C MET A 180 0.16 7.17 10.95
N LEU A 181 0.72 7.13 9.75
CA LEU A 181 2.17 7.05 9.51
C LEU A 181 2.89 8.33 9.96
N ALA A 182 2.34 9.50 9.65
CA ALA A 182 2.91 10.78 10.04
C ALA A 182 2.96 10.97 11.56
N HIS A 183 1.93 10.50 12.28
CA HIS A 183 1.94 10.46 13.73
C HIS A 183 2.97 9.45 14.28
N ALA A 184 3.07 8.25 13.68
CA ALA A 184 4.06 7.24 14.10
C ALA A 184 5.52 7.73 13.97
N LEU A 185 5.81 8.50 12.92
CA LEU A 185 7.11 9.13 12.68
C LEU A 185 7.37 10.38 13.55
N ASN A 186 6.45 10.76 14.43
CA ASN A 186 6.53 11.96 15.27
C ASN A 186 6.79 13.25 14.47
N PHE A 187 6.21 13.40 13.28
CA PHE A 187 6.32 14.65 12.53
C PHE A 187 5.85 15.84 13.39
N PRO A 188 6.55 16.98 13.36
CA PRO A 188 6.31 18.09 14.29
C PRO A 188 4.86 18.63 14.24
N LEU A 189 4.22 18.63 13.07
CA LEU A 189 2.82 19.01 12.91
C LEU A 189 1.82 17.96 13.43
N PHE A 190 2.17 16.68 13.36
CA PHE A 190 1.26 15.56 13.63
C PHE A 190 1.44 14.96 15.02
N ARG A 191 2.50 15.32 15.75
CA ARG A 191 2.78 14.87 17.12
C ARG A 191 1.70 15.27 18.14
N LYS A 192 0.96 16.34 17.86
CA LYS A 192 -0.14 16.83 18.72
C LYS A 192 -1.49 16.17 18.41
N LEU A 193 -1.58 15.30 17.40
CA LEU A 193 -2.81 14.59 17.13
C LEU A 193 -3.18 13.68 18.30
N SER A 194 -4.46 13.63 18.64
CA SER A 194 -4.96 12.75 19.69
C SER A 194 -4.76 11.29 19.29
N LYS A 195 -4.31 10.47 20.24
CA LYS A 195 -4.22 9.01 20.06
C LYS A 195 -5.58 8.39 19.69
N ILE A 196 -6.68 8.98 20.17
CA ILE A 196 -8.05 8.56 19.84
C ILE A 196 -8.35 8.80 18.36
N PHE A 197 -7.95 9.96 17.82
CA PHE A 197 -8.13 10.26 16.41
C PHE A 197 -7.38 9.26 15.52
N ILE A 198 -6.12 8.96 15.86
CA ILE A 198 -5.31 7.99 15.13
C ILE A 198 -5.93 6.58 15.16
N ALA A 199 -6.47 6.17 16.31
CA ALA A 199 -7.17 4.89 16.42
C ALA A 199 -8.43 4.84 15.52
N ILE A 200 -9.21 5.91 15.48
CA ILE A 200 -10.38 6.03 14.59
C ILE A 200 -9.95 5.99 13.11
N CYS A 201 -8.86 6.66 12.74
CA CYS A 201 -8.30 6.57 11.39
C CYS A 201 -7.89 5.14 11.03
N GLY A 202 -7.32 4.40 11.97
CA GLY A 202 -6.96 3.00 11.76
C GLY A 202 -8.17 2.11 11.55
N ILE A 203 -9.17 2.21 12.41
CA ILE A 203 -10.41 1.43 12.30
C ILE A 203 -11.09 1.74 10.96
N SER A 204 -11.31 3.03 10.66
CA SER A 204 -11.98 3.45 9.43
C SER A 204 -11.23 3.04 8.17
N ALA A 205 -9.90 3.20 8.11
CA ALA A 205 -9.09 2.77 6.97
C ALA A 205 -9.18 1.25 6.75
N THR A 206 -9.17 0.47 7.83
CA THR A 206 -9.22 -1.00 7.76
C THR A 206 -10.61 -1.49 7.34
N SER A 207 -11.67 -0.95 7.95
CA SER A 207 -13.05 -1.26 7.59
C SER A 207 -13.35 -0.90 6.13
N LEU A 208 -12.95 0.29 5.68
CA LEU A 208 -13.13 0.70 4.29
C LEU A 208 -12.36 -0.19 3.32
N SER A 209 -11.12 -0.58 3.65
CA SER A 209 -10.33 -1.49 2.81
C SER A 209 -11.01 -2.86 2.66
N ILE A 210 -11.55 -3.42 3.74
CA ILE A 210 -12.23 -4.72 3.72
C ILE A 210 -13.53 -4.65 2.91
N ILE A 211 -14.35 -3.62 3.13
CA ILE A 211 -15.58 -3.41 2.37
C ILE A 211 -15.26 -3.24 0.88
N PHE A 212 -14.19 -2.52 0.56
CA PHE A 212 -13.73 -2.34 -0.80
C PHE A 212 -13.35 -3.67 -1.48
N ASP A 213 -12.50 -4.46 -0.84
CA ASP A 213 -12.04 -5.74 -1.39
C ASP A 213 -13.20 -6.73 -1.58
N LEU A 214 -14.19 -6.74 -0.66
CA LEU A 214 -15.32 -7.66 -0.72
C LEU A 214 -16.40 -7.26 -1.74
N PHE A 215 -16.73 -5.97 -1.85
CA PHE A 215 -17.90 -5.53 -2.61
C PHE A 215 -17.60 -4.90 -3.96
N LEU A 216 -16.42 -4.30 -4.12
CA LEU A 216 -16.14 -3.46 -5.29
C LEU A 216 -15.09 -4.05 -6.23
N LYS A 217 -14.15 -4.85 -5.73
CA LYS A 217 -13.07 -5.46 -6.53
C LYS A 217 -13.43 -6.81 -7.16
N ASN A 218 -14.39 -7.54 -6.59
CA ASN A 218 -14.83 -8.87 -7.04
C ASN A 218 -16.08 -8.86 -7.96
N ARG A 219 -16.50 -7.70 -8.46
CA ARG A 219 -17.61 -7.52 -9.41
C ARG A 219 -17.14 -6.63 -10.55
#